data_AF-A0A2S8JEL4-F1
#
_entry.id   AF-A0A2S8JEL4-F1
#
_cell.length_a   1.000
_cell.length_b   1.000
_cell.length_c   1.000
_cell.angle_alpha   90.00
_cell.angle_beta   90.00
_cell.angle_gamma   90.00
#
_symmetry.space_group_name_H-M   'P 1'
#
loop_
_entity.id
_entity.type
_entity.pdbx_description
1 polymer ?
#
loop_
_entity_poly.entity_id
_entity_poly.type
_entity_poly.pdbx_seq_one_letter_code
_entity_poly.pdbx_strand_id
1 'polypeptide(L)'
;MPFVDTEQFTEALNLDPEFKIAARFWNAIVRLEIGDETYVLAIRDGRLDSMAPPEGNNLMTVARNYNIEISAPIEEWSKFFQRVPRPFYQDLFSAVTRHNFRYGGDMKMFFAYYAALRRLFDFMRSYTHVAEEAK
;
A
#
# COMPACT_ATOMS: atom_id res chain seq x y z
N MET A 1 -12.41 -10.10 -9.58
CA MET A 1 -11.05 -10.39 -9.07
C MET A 1 -10.72 -9.29 -8.09
N PRO A 2 -10.02 -9.58 -6.97
CA PRO A 2 -9.56 -8.52 -6.07
C PRO A 2 -8.69 -7.53 -6.84
N PHE A 3 -8.60 -6.28 -6.39
CA PHE A 3 -7.77 -5.28 -7.09
C PHE A 3 -6.28 -5.66 -7.12
N VAL A 4 -5.79 -6.36 -6.09
CA VAL A 4 -4.41 -6.82 -5.95
C VAL A 4 -4.37 -8.34 -5.78
N ASP A 5 -3.43 -9.01 -6.46
CA ASP A 5 -3.06 -10.40 -6.16
C ASP A 5 -2.17 -10.41 -4.90
N THR A 6 -2.78 -10.50 -3.72
CA THR A 6 -2.06 -10.28 -2.45
C THR A 6 -1.09 -11.41 -2.10
N GLU A 7 -1.38 -12.64 -2.49
CA GLU A 7 -0.52 -13.80 -2.23
C GLU A 7 0.76 -13.69 -3.06
N GLN A 8 0.61 -13.53 -4.39
CA GLN A 8 1.76 -13.41 -5.28
C GLN A 8 2.58 -12.15 -5.00
N PHE A 9 1.92 -11.03 -4.69
CA PHE A 9 2.59 -9.80 -4.30
C PHE A 9 3.42 -9.97 -3.03
N THR A 10 2.86 -10.61 -1.99
CA THR A 10 3.55 -10.77 -0.70
C THR A 10 4.80 -11.62 -0.85
N GLU A 11 4.73 -12.73 -1.57
CA GLU A 11 5.89 -13.59 -1.83
C GLU A 11 6.98 -12.84 -2.60
N ALA A 12 6.59 -12.13 -3.66
CA ALA A 12 7.53 -11.45 -4.53
C ALA A 12 8.17 -10.21 -3.88
N LEU A 13 7.42 -9.42 -3.12
CA LEU A 13 7.95 -8.25 -2.40
C LEU A 13 9.00 -8.68 -1.37
N ASN A 14 8.78 -9.81 -0.70
CA ASN A 14 9.74 -10.38 0.25
C ASN A 14 11.02 -10.91 -0.41
N LEU A 15 11.09 -10.98 -1.75
CA LEU A 15 12.31 -11.29 -2.50
C LEU A 15 13.01 -10.02 -3.02
N ASP A 16 12.31 -8.88 -3.07
CA ASP A 16 12.84 -7.62 -3.57
C ASP A 16 13.99 -7.06 -2.69
N PRO A 17 15.20 -6.87 -3.25
CA PRO A 17 16.36 -6.44 -2.47
C PRO A 17 16.25 -4.98 -1.99
N GLU A 18 15.62 -4.11 -2.77
CA GLU A 18 15.44 -2.70 -2.39
C GLU A 18 14.48 -2.57 -1.20
N PHE A 19 13.35 -3.29 -1.23
CA PHE A 19 12.40 -3.31 -0.13
C PHE A 19 13.04 -3.84 1.15
N LYS A 20 13.79 -4.95 1.09
CA LYS A 20 14.50 -5.51 2.25
C LYS A 20 15.41 -4.49 2.94
N ILE A 21 16.14 -3.71 2.16
CA ILE A 21 17.04 -2.68 2.70
C ILE A 21 16.24 -1.54 3.31
N ALA A 22 15.23 -1.05 2.59
CA ALA A 22 14.44 0.11 3.00
C ALA A 22 13.55 -0.18 4.22
N ALA A 23 13.07 -1.42 4.35
CA ALA A 23 12.16 -1.86 5.40
C ALA A 23 12.86 -2.44 6.63
N ARG A 24 14.21 -2.52 6.66
CA ARG A 24 14.92 -3.17 7.79
C ARG A 24 14.44 -2.68 9.16
N PHE A 25 14.24 -3.61 10.10
CA PHE A 25 13.75 -3.34 11.46
C PHE A 25 12.33 -2.75 11.55
N TRP A 26 11.62 -2.60 10.43
CA TRP A 26 10.28 -2.05 10.44
C TRP A 26 9.30 -3.07 11.03
N ASN A 27 8.53 -2.61 12.02
CA ASN A 27 7.42 -3.34 12.60
C ASN A 27 6.21 -2.42 12.56
N ALA A 28 5.21 -2.79 11.76
CA ALA A 28 4.03 -1.97 11.55
C ALA A 28 2.83 -2.77 11.06
N ILE A 29 1.65 -2.23 11.34
CA ILE A 29 0.41 -2.62 10.68
C ILE A 29 -0.03 -1.43 9.83
N VAL A 30 -0.10 -1.63 8.51
CA VAL A 30 -0.54 -0.62 7.54
C VAL A 30 -1.94 -0.98 7.06
N ARG A 31 -2.90 -0.07 7.21
CA ARG A 31 -4.21 -0.17 6.55
C ARG A 31 -4.15 0.51 5.20
N LEU A 32 -4.57 -0.19 4.16
CA LEU A 32 -4.64 0.30 2.80
C LEU A 32 -6.08 0.15 2.28
N GLU A 33 -6.74 1.26 2.00
CA GLU A 33 -8.09 1.29 1.42
C GLU A 33 -8.01 1.67 -0.06
N ILE A 34 -8.47 0.76 -0.91
CA ILE A 34 -8.53 0.90 -2.37
C ILE A 34 -10.00 0.89 -2.79
N GLY A 35 -10.60 2.08 -2.89
CA GLY A 35 -12.05 2.18 -3.07
C GLY A 35 -12.78 1.53 -1.89
N ASP A 36 -13.55 0.48 -2.17
CA ASP A 36 -14.29 -0.29 -1.15
C ASP A 36 -13.48 -1.48 -0.59
N GLU A 37 -12.32 -1.79 -1.16
CA GLU A 37 -11.46 -2.89 -0.69
C GLU A 37 -10.51 -2.40 0.41
N THR A 38 -10.49 -3.09 1.55
CA THR A 38 -9.55 -2.81 2.64
C THR A 38 -8.56 -3.95 2.79
N TYR A 39 -7.28 -3.60 2.82
CA TYR A 39 -6.17 -4.50 3.08
C TYR A 39 -5.45 -4.10 4.37
N VAL A 40 -5.06 -5.10 5.14
CA VAL A 40 -4.20 -4.99 6.31
C VAL A 40 -2.87 -5.64 5.97
N LEU A 41 -1.81 -4.84 5.97
CA LEU A 41 -0.44 -5.29 5.74
C LEU A 41 0.26 -5.37 7.09
N ALA A 42 0.62 -6.59 7.50
CA ALA A 42 1.42 -6.83 8.70
C ALA A 42 2.89 -6.91 8.31
N ILE A 43 3.70 -5.98 8.80
CA ILE A 43 5.15 -5.94 8.57
C ILE A 43 5.87 -6.26 9.86
N ARG A 44 6.77 -7.24 9.82
CA ARG A 44 7.57 -7.71 10.96
C ARG A 44 9.02 -7.84 10.55
N ASP A 45 9.89 -7.17 11.31
CA ASP A 45 11.33 -7.10 11.04
C ASP A 45 11.68 -6.81 9.56
N GLY A 46 10.94 -5.88 8.95
CA GLY A 46 11.12 -5.49 7.56
C GLY A 46 10.65 -6.47 6.49
N ARG A 47 9.89 -7.50 6.87
CA ARG A 47 9.23 -8.44 5.96
C ARG A 47 7.73 -8.21 5.98
N LEU A 48 7.08 -8.33 4.81
CA LEU A 48 5.62 -8.35 4.73
C LEU A 48 5.15 -9.75 5.13
N ASP A 49 4.68 -9.91 6.36
CA ASP A 49 4.23 -11.18 6.93
C ASP A 49 2.89 -11.60 6.31
N SER A 50 1.98 -10.63 6.11
CA SER A 50 0.71 -10.86 5.43
C SER A 50 0.14 -9.59 4.80
N MET A 51 -0.65 -9.77 3.75
CA MET A 51 -1.55 -8.76 3.18
C MET A 51 -2.91 -9.42 2.93
N ALA A 52 -3.92 -9.05 3.72
CA ALA A 52 -5.23 -9.67 3.68
C ALA A 52 -6.35 -8.67 4.05
N PRO A 53 -7.62 -8.96 3.73
CA PRO A 53 -8.73 -8.24 4.31
C PRO A 53 -8.69 -8.28 5.86
N PRO A 54 -9.25 -7.28 6.55
CA PRO A 54 -9.26 -7.27 8.01
C PRO A 54 -10.00 -8.50 8.58
N GLU A 55 -9.39 -9.16 9.57
CA GLU A 55 -10.00 -10.31 10.25
C GLU A 55 -11.13 -9.85 11.18
N GLY A 56 -12.30 -10.48 11.03
CA GLY A 56 -13.45 -10.31 11.92
C GLY A 56 -14.39 -9.17 11.53
N ASN A 57 -15.68 -9.41 11.75
CA ASN A 57 -16.81 -8.54 11.43
C ASN A 57 -17.01 -7.40 12.44
N ASN A 58 -16.05 -7.18 13.34
CA ASN A 58 -16.18 -6.20 14.40
C ASN A 58 -15.46 -4.90 14.04
N LEU A 59 -16.23 -3.95 13.48
CA LEU A 59 -15.79 -2.59 13.12
C LEU A 59 -14.97 -1.89 14.22
N MET A 60 -15.18 -2.22 15.51
CA MET A 60 -14.42 -1.66 16.62
C MET A 60 -13.00 -2.26 16.80
N THR A 61 -12.79 -3.52 16.45
CA THR A 61 -11.47 -4.20 16.55
C THR A 61 -10.59 -3.84 15.35
N VAL A 62 -11.21 -3.71 14.18
CA VAL A 62 -10.56 -3.26 12.95
C VAL A 62 -10.12 -1.79 13.09
N ALA A 63 -10.91 -0.90 13.72
CA ALA A 63 -10.65 0.54 13.70
C ALA A 63 -9.50 1.07 14.60
N ARG A 64 -8.74 0.26 15.35
CA ARG A 64 -7.87 0.81 16.42
C ARG A 64 -6.38 0.42 16.44
N ASN A 65 -5.91 -0.51 15.62
CA ASN A 65 -4.53 -1.00 15.73
C ASN A 65 -3.71 -0.88 14.43
N TYR A 66 -3.82 0.24 13.72
CA TYR A 66 -2.94 0.54 12.59
C TYR A 66 -1.92 1.59 12.96
N ASN A 67 -0.67 1.38 12.57
CA ASN A 67 0.37 2.38 12.70
C ASN A 67 0.27 3.42 11.59
N ILE A 68 -0.12 3.00 10.39
CA ILE A 68 -0.27 3.85 9.21
C ILE A 68 -1.58 3.49 8.52
N GLU A 69 -2.30 4.49 8.03
CA GLU A 69 -3.45 4.30 7.15
C GLU A 69 -3.23 5.10 5.86
N ILE A 70 -3.64 4.53 4.72
CA ILE A 70 -3.57 5.14 3.40
C ILE A 70 -4.87 4.81 2.67
N SER A 71 -5.53 5.82 2.08
CA SER A 71 -6.78 5.63 1.36
C SER A 71 -6.95 6.56 0.17
N ALA A 72 -7.66 6.09 -0.85
CA ALA A 72 -8.13 6.89 -1.97
C ALA A 72 -9.29 6.18 -2.70
N PRO A 73 -10.12 6.92 -3.46
CA PRO A 73 -11.09 6.31 -4.38
C PRO A 73 -10.44 5.36 -5.40
N ILE A 74 -11.21 4.40 -5.91
CA ILE A 74 -10.71 3.39 -6.87
C ILE A 74 -10.17 4.03 -8.16
N GLU A 75 -10.72 5.16 -8.59
CA GLU A 75 -10.29 5.88 -9.78
C GLU A 75 -8.90 6.48 -9.61
N GLU A 76 -8.55 6.86 -8.38
CA GLU A 76 -7.24 7.42 -8.04
C GLU A 76 -6.17 6.32 -8.00
N TRP A 77 -6.48 5.17 -7.40
CA TRP A 77 -5.62 4.00 -7.43
C TRP A 77 -5.41 3.45 -8.84
N SER A 78 -6.46 3.44 -9.67
CA SER A 78 -6.36 3.02 -11.07
C SER A 78 -5.36 3.87 -11.84
N LYS A 79 -5.34 5.20 -11.63
CA LYS A 79 -4.34 6.11 -12.24
C LYS A 79 -2.94 5.93 -11.63
N PHE A 80 -2.87 5.73 -10.32
CA PHE A 80 -1.62 5.54 -9.57
C PHE A 80 -0.84 4.30 -10.01
N PHE A 81 -1.56 3.21 -10.26
CA PHE A 81 -0.99 1.94 -10.69
C PHE A 81 -0.91 1.78 -12.22
N GLN A 82 -1.15 2.83 -13.01
CA GLN A 82 -0.81 2.79 -14.43
C GLN A 82 0.70 2.53 -14.60
N ARG A 83 1.07 1.71 -15.59
CA ARG A 83 2.47 1.41 -15.92
C ARG A 83 3.33 2.66 -16.10
N VAL A 84 2.75 3.68 -16.74
CA VAL A 84 3.35 5.01 -16.89
C VAL A 84 2.37 6.01 -16.28
N PRO A 85 2.47 6.29 -14.97
CA PRO A 85 1.54 7.17 -14.30
C PRO A 85 1.71 8.61 -14.78
N ARG A 86 0.61 9.35 -14.83
CA ARG A 86 0.63 10.80 -15.10
C ARG A 86 1.34 11.56 -13.96
N PRO A 87 1.75 12.82 -14.17
CA PRO A 87 2.36 13.62 -13.12
C PRO A 87 1.59 13.60 -11.80
N PHE A 88 2.34 13.52 -10.71
CA PHE A 88 1.89 13.40 -9.33
C PHE A 88 1.24 12.07 -8.94
N TYR A 89 1.21 11.07 -9.83
CA TYR A 89 0.89 9.67 -9.50
C TYR A 89 2.15 8.76 -9.43
N GLN A 90 3.35 9.32 -9.57
CA GLN A 90 4.60 8.53 -9.56
C GLN A 90 4.95 7.95 -8.19
N ASP A 91 4.49 8.56 -7.10
CA ASP A 91 4.74 8.12 -5.73
C ASP A 91 3.61 8.59 -4.80
N LEU A 92 3.48 7.93 -3.65
CA LEU A 92 2.41 8.19 -2.70
C LEU A 92 2.36 9.65 -2.21
N PHE A 93 3.51 10.29 -1.95
CA PHE A 93 3.50 11.60 -1.31
C PHE A 93 3.14 12.70 -2.31
N SER A 94 3.57 12.53 -3.57
CA SER A 94 3.09 13.34 -4.68
C SER A 94 1.59 13.19 -4.88
N ALA A 95 1.05 11.97 -4.75
CA ALA A 95 -0.38 11.72 -4.88
C ALA A 95 -1.18 12.34 -3.72
N VAL A 96 -0.70 12.18 -2.49
CA VAL A 96 -1.26 12.83 -1.30
C VAL A 96 -1.29 14.36 -1.40
N THR A 97 -0.26 14.97 -2.00
CA THR A 97 -0.16 16.44 -2.06
C THR A 97 -0.95 17.07 -3.19
N ARG A 98 -1.34 16.31 -4.21
CA ARG A 98 -1.93 16.85 -5.45
C ARG A 98 -3.24 16.19 -5.88
N HIS A 99 -3.55 15.02 -5.34
CA HIS A 99 -4.70 14.20 -5.70
C HIS A 99 -5.48 13.79 -4.46
N ASN A 100 -6.54 12.98 -4.62
CA ASN A 100 -7.47 12.65 -3.54
C ASN A 100 -7.00 11.44 -2.69
N PHE A 101 -5.71 11.40 -2.39
CA PHE A 101 -5.12 10.43 -1.46
C PHE A 101 -5.09 11.00 -0.05
N ARG A 102 -5.33 10.13 0.92
CA ARG A 102 -5.27 10.43 2.35
C ARG A 102 -4.30 9.48 3.01
N TYR A 103 -3.66 9.96 4.07
CA TYR A 103 -2.80 9.16 4.92
C TYR A 103 -2.89 9.65 6.36
N GLY A 104 -2.62 8.75 7.31
CA GLY A 104 -2.76 9.01 8.74
C GLY A 104 -1.97 8.03 9.60
N GLY A 105 -2.10 8.15 10.92
CA GLY A 105 -1.40 7.33 11.92
C GLY A 105 -0.14 7.98 12.49
N ASP A 106 0.89 7.17 12.76
CA ASP A 106 2.19 7.62 13.28
C ASP A 106 3.02 8.26 12.18
N MET A 107 3.03 9.59 12.16
CA MET A 107 3.78 10.37 11.17
C MET A 107 5.29 10.15 11.26
N LYS A 108 5.85 9.92 12.46
CA LYS A 108 7.29 9.66 12.60
C LYS A 108 7.65 8.36 11.92
N MET A 109 6.86 7.32 12.15
CA MET A 109 7.03 6.03 11.49
C MET A 109 6.82 6.14 9.97
N PHE A 110 5.78 6.83 9.54
CA PHE A 110 5.49 7.05 8.11
C PHE A 110 6.69 7.63 7.37
N PHE A 111 7.27 8.73 7.89
CA PHE A 111 8.42 9.37 7.25
C PHE A 111 9.71 8.56 7.41
N ALA A 112 9.92 7.90 8.55
CA ALA A 112 11.09 7.05 8.77
C ALA A 112 11.17 5.86 7.79
N TYR A 113 10.02 5.31 7.41
CA TYR A 113 9.91 4.17 6.49
C TYR A 113 9.30 4.54 5.12
N TYR A 114 9.31 5.83 4.77
CA TYR A 114 8.71 6.29 3.53
C TYR A 114 9.37 5.67 2.28
N ALA A 115 10.67 5.42 2.32
CA ALA A 115 11.37 4.73 1.24
C ALA A 115 10.84 3.29 1.02
N ALA A 116 10.51 2.57 2.10
CA ALA A 116 9.91 1.24 2.02
C ALA A 116 8.48 1.31 1.47
N LEU A 117 7.67 2.28 1.92
CA LEU A 117 6.32 2.51 1.38
C LEU A 117 6.37 2.82 -0.12
N ARG A 118 7.28 3.70 -0.56
CA ARG A 118 7.44 4.01 -1.97
C ARG A 118 7.79 2.78 -2.79
N ARG A 119 8.77 1.98 -2.34
CA ARG A 119 9.15 0.74 -3.03
C ARG A 119 8.02 -0.28 -3.04
N LEU A 120 7.28 -0.40 -1.95
CA LEU A 120 6.11 -1.27 -1.83
C LEU A 120 5.07 -0.91 -2.91
N PHE A 121 4.71 0.36 -3.05
CA PHE A 121 3.76 0.81 -4.07
C PHE A 121 4.28 0.66 -5.50
N ASP A 122 5.55 0.98 -5.73
CA ASP A 122 6.17 0.81 -7.05
C ASP A 122 6.19 -0.66 -7.48
N PHE A 123 6.46 -1.57 -6.54
CA PHE A 123 6.44 -3.02 -6.78
C PHE A 123 5.01 -3.54 -6.97
N MET A 124 4.07 -3.08 -6.13
CA MET A 124 2.65 -3.47 -6.17
C MET A 124 1.99 -3.19 -7.53
N ARG A 125 2.46 -2.17 -8.26
CA ARG A 125 2.02 -1.84 -9.62
C ARG A 125 2.01 -3.02 -10.60
N SER A 126 2.91 -3.99 -10.43
CA SER A 126 2.99 -5.18 -11.30
C SER A 126 2.03 -6.32 -10.88
N TYR A 127 1.32 -6.15 -9.76
CA TYR A 127 0.44 -7.15 -9.13
C TYR A 127 -1.00 -6.63 -8.98
N THR A 128 -1.30 -5.48 -9.57
CA THR A 128 -2.64 -4.90 -9.60
C THR A 128 -3.36 -5.24 -10.89
N HIS A 129 -4.65 -5.54 -10.81
CA HIS A 129 -5.52 -5.72 -11.97
C HIS A 129 -6.11 -4.38 -12.42
N VAL A 130 -5.26 -3.49 -12.92
CA VAL A 130 -5.71 -2.24 -13.54
C VAL A 130 -6.18 -2.55 -14.96
N ALA A 131 -7.41 -2.18 -15.30
CA ALA A 131 -7.86 -2.20 -16.68
C ALA A 131 -6.99 -1.22 -17.47
N GLU A 132 -6.26 -1.70 -18.48
CA GLU A 132 -5.57 -0.80 -19.40
C GLU A 132 -6.63 0.09 -20.07
N GLU A 133 -6.64 1.39 -19.75
CA GLU A 133 -7.42 2.35 -20.50
C GLU A 133 -6.94 2.28 -21.96
N ALA A 134 -7.81 1.80 -22.85
CA ALA A 134 -7.57 1.78 -24.28
C ALA A 134 -7.18 3.20 -24.71
N LYS A 135 -5.97 3.31 -25.24
CA LYS A 135 -5.32 4.55 -25.65
C LYS A 135 -6.07 5.25 -26.78
#